data_AF-A0A1B8DB22-F1
#
_entry.id   AF-A0A1B8DB22-F1
#
_cell.length_a   1.000
_cell.length_b   1.000
_cell.length_c   1.000
_cell.angle_alpha   90.00
_cell.angle_beta   90.00
_cell.angle_gamma   90.00
#
_symmetry.space_group_name_H-M   'P 1'
#
loop_
_entity.id
_entity.type
_entity.pdbx_description
1 polymer ?
#
loop_
_entity_poly.entity_id
_entity_poly.type
_entity_poly.pdbx_seq_one_letter_code
_entity_poly.pdbx_strand_id
1 'polypeptide(L)'
;MSTAMFASHFSVGNIPFGIGSSEDHPRPSAVTRLENTVIYLDELAKHDLLSSLPNEALHAFSQVVLNDFAALPRSIHQQARAALQTLFKEPLTSFPAGSTAELKDVTMHLPVSSRDFTDFSCSKDHVLNAGEAILKKRYLPPAFLHFPIGYSGRTSSIIVSGTSFVRPKGQFRDGQGGIKYRPTEQLDYELELACIVGKPTKLGETVTSKDADDHIFGYVLMNDWSARDIQGLEMTPLGPLNGKSFATSMSPWIITLDALQASAIIGQPRELEVASYLVDPNPINSYDIALQADIITSGTSTTICKSNLNAMYWTFRDLVVHQSSNGCCLNTGDILGTGTISGSTDESHGCLLELTKGGQDSFEIGDGKSRVYIEDGDEIRISALASNGDQKYLSESRIQEILVGSLVPFTIASVTVVARFFTRIFLTRNWGTDDSWIAVAWIFETILIFLNCLLTRYGAGRHQDTITEEQYQKTLLVGFFTRLIYPLVLGITKIAICALFLRIFRSHKRGRYAVYGFMAFVGSYTTSVMFTSIFQCRPISKAWQVKSLGQCSNYLITLWVTAICNILCDVVLLLFIIPHIMSLKIDRGQKAALLAIVSLASLVIVAAIVRLARVTQFNTSSDQACELFWF
;
A
#
# COMPACT_ATOMS: atom_id res chain seq x y z
N MET A 1 23.88 -16.83 1.57
CA MET A 1 23.88 -17.27 0.15
C MET A 1 22.94 -16.38 -0.66
N SER A 2 23.47 -15.65 -1.64
CA SER A 2 22.67 -15.11 -2.74
C SER A 2 22.37 -16.26 -3.70
N THR A 3 21.28 -16.98 -3.46
CA THR A 3 20.96 -18.20 -4.21
C THR A 3 20.56 -17.87 -5.64
N ALA A 4 20.89 -18.77 -6.59
CA ALA A 4 20.45 -18.67 -8.00
C ALA A 4 18.92 -18.60 -8.16
N MET A 5 18.18 -19.04 -7.14
CA MET A 5 16.72 -18.91 -7.03
C MET A 5 16.21 -17.48 -7.20
N PHE A 6 17.01 -16.47 -6.82
CA PHE A 6 16.61 -15.06 -6.88
C PHE A 6 17.18 -14.31 -8.09
N ALA A 7 17.66 -15.02 -9.12
CA ALA A 7 18.28 -14.41 -10.30
C ALA A 7 17.42 -13.28 -10.89
N SER A 8 16.12 -13.52 -11.07
CA SER A 8 15.18 -12.55 -11.65
C SER A 8 15.02 -11.26 -10.83
N HIS A 9 15.40 -11.25 -9.55
CA HIS A 9 15.36 -10.05 -8.71
C HIS A 9 16.50 -9.07 -9.02
N PHE A 10 17.55 -9.54 -9.71
CA PHE A 10 18.74 -8.75 -10.05
C PHE A 10 18.72 -8.35 -11.52
N SER A 11 17.71 -7.57 -11.90
CA SER A 11 17.54 -7.04 -13.26
C SER A 11 18.38 -5.78 -13.51
N VAL A 12 18.36 -5.29 -14.75
CA VAL A 12 18.90 -3.97 -15.14
C VAL A 12 18.23 -2.81 -14.37
N GLY A 13 17.03 -3.05 -13.83
CA GLY A 13 16.34 -2.10 -12.94
C GLY A 13 16.84 -2.13 -11.50
N ASN A 14 17.63 -3.13 -11.08
CA ASN A 14 18.14 -3.23 -9.71
C ASN A 14 19.58 -2.69 -9.60
N ILE A 15 20.56 -3.33 -10.24
CA ILE A 15 22.00 -2.98 -10.19
C ILE A 15 22.47 -2.65 -8.76
N PRO A 16 22.59 -3.66 -7.88
CA PRO A 16 23.11 -3.46 -6.54
C PRO A 16 24.63 -3.29 -6.54
N PHE A 17 25.19 -2.86 -5.41
CA PHE A 17 26.63 -2.83 -5.19
C PHE A 17 27.01 -3.74 -4.02
N GLY A 18 28.12 -4.47 -4.16
CA GLY A 18 28.66 -5.34 -3.14
C GLY A 18 30.18 -5.45 -3.21
N ILE A 19 30.75 -6.32 -2.38
CA ILE A 19 32.17 -6.69 -2.43
C ILE A 19 32.27 -8.20 -2.66
N GLY A 20 33.05 -8.59 -3.67
CA GLY A 20 33.20 -9.99 -4.08
C GLY A 20 34.65 -10.34 -4.42
N SER A 21 34.96 -11.64 -4.32
CA SER A 21 36.20 -12.23 -4.82
C SER A 21 35.94 -13.62 -5.37
N SER A 22 36.76 -14.10 -6.30
CA SER A 22 36.72 -15.45 -6.85
C SER A 22 38.13 -16.02 -6.97
N GLU A 23 38.27 -17.27 -7.43
CA GLU A 23 39.58 -17.87 -7.69
C GLU A 23 40.38 -17.07 -8.72
N ASP A 24 39.73 -16.62 -9.80
CA ASP A 24 40.33 -15.81 -10.86
C ASP A 24 40.50 -14.32 -10.47
N HIS A 25 39.79 -13.85 -9.44
CA HIS A 25 39.93 -12.50 -8.91
C HIS A 25 40.00 -12.52 -7.37
N PRO A 26 41.16 -12.89 -6.80
CA PRO A 26 41.28 -13.25 -5.39
C PRO A 26 41.27 -12.05 -4.43
N ARG A 27 41.51 -10.83 -4.93
CA ARG A 27 41.44 -9.62 -4.11
C ARG A 27 39.98 -9.13 -4.08
N PRO A 28 39.37 -8.98 -2.90
CA PRO A 28 38.03 -8.40 -2.80
C PRO A 28 37.98 -7.01 -3.45
N SER A 29 36.99 -6.79 -4.31
CA SER A 29 36.75 -5.51 -4.98
C SER A 29 35.26 -5.22 -5.13
N ALA A 30 34.93 -4.00 -5.57
CA ALA A 30 33.55 -3.61 -5.83
C ALA A 30 32.96 -4.43 -6.98
N VAL A 31 31.79 -4.99 -6.73
CA VAL A 31 31.03 -5.78 -7.69
C VAL A 31 29.61 -5.26 -7.83
N THR A 32 29.02 -5.54 -8.99
CA THR A 32 27.56 -5.47 -9.19
C THR A 32 27.05 -6.82 -9.67
N ARG A 33 25.73 -6.93 -9.85
CA ARG A 33 25.07 -8.19 -10.20
C ARG A 33 24.00 -7.99 -11.26
N LEU A 34 24.01 -8.88 -12.26
CA LEU A 34 22.92 -9.06 -13.22
C LEU A 34 22.56 -10.55 -13.24
N GLU A 35 21.33 -10.87 -12.88
CA GLU A 35 20.85 -12.25 -12.71
C GLU A 35 21.76 -13.11 -11.83
N ASN A 36 22.43 -14.11 -12.40
CA ASN A 36 23.40 -14.96 -11.69
C ASN A 36 24.86 -14.59 -11.99
N THR A 37 25.09 -13.55 -12.79
CA THR A 37 26.44 -13.08 -13.09
C THR A 37 26.83 -11.95 -12.14
N VAL A 38 27.98 -12.10 -11.51
CA VAL A 38 28.68 -11.05 -10.77
C VAL A 38 29.64 -10.35 -11.71
N ILE A 39 29.68 -9.02 -11.66
CA ILE A 39 30.51 -8.19 -12.53
C ILE A 39 31.46 -7.36 -11.67
N TYR A 40 32.75 -7.46 -11.93
CA TYR A 40 33.82 -6.77 -11.22
C TYR A 40 34.04 -5.37 -11.79
N LEU A 41 33.73 -4.35 -10.99
CA LEU A 41 33.72 -2.95 -11.43
C LEU A 41 35.14 -2.40 -11.63
N ASP A 42 36.12 -2.92 -10.88
CA ASP A 42 37.52 -2.55 -11.07
C ASP A 42 38.07 -3.07 -12.41
N GLU A 43 37.65 -4.25 -12.86
CA GLU A 43 38.04 -4.78 -14.18
C GLU A 43 37.40 -4.00 -15.32
N LEU A 44 36.13 -3.60 -15.19
CA LEU A 44 35.50 -2.70 -16.17
C LEU A 44 36.20 -1.34 -16.23
N ALA A 45 36.61 -0.80 -15.08
CA ALA A 45 37.34 0.45 -15.01
C ALA A 45 38.73 0.36 -15.67
N LYS A 46 39.47 -0.74 -15.44
CA LYS A 46 40.81 -0.97 -16.06
C LYS A 46 40.76 -1.05 -17.58
N HIS A 47 39.63 -1.45 -18.15
CA HIS A 47 39.42 -1.57 -19.60
C HIS A 47 38.66 -0.37 -20.20
N ASP A 48 38.63 0.77 -19.50
CA ASP A 48 38.01 2.03 -19.93
C ASP A 48 36.49 1.98 -20.23
N LEU A 49 35.80 0.90 -19.84
CA LEU A 49 34.36 0.72 -20.07
C LEU A 49 33.50 1.61 -19.16
N LEU A 50 34.10 2.17 -18.11
CA LEU A 50 33.45 3.11 -17.18
C LEU A 50 34.12 4.51 -17.22
N SER A 51 34.83 4.84 -18.30
CA SER A 51 35.59 6.10 -18.47
C SER A 51 34.75 7.39 -18.42
N SER A 52 33.42 7.28 -18.49
CA SER A 52 32.50 8.41 -18.26
C SER A 52 32.39 8.83 -16.80
N LEU A 53 32.87 8.01 -15.86
CA LEU A 53 32.85 8.27 -14.43
C LEU A 53 34.09 9.05 -13.97
N PRO A 54 34.00 9.86 -12.91
CA PRO A 54 35.16 10.55 -12.35
C PRO A 54 36.17 9.58 -11.77
N ASN A 55 37.45 9.99 -11.74
CA ASN A 55 38.57 9.16 -11.28
C ASN A 55 38.39 8.64 -9.84
N GLU A 56 37.74 9.41 -8.97
CA GLU A 56 37.44 9.02 -7.59
C GLU A 56 36.53 7.77 -7.55
N ALA A 57 35.54 7.68 -8.44
CA ALA A 57 34.67 6.51 -8.54
C ALA A 57 35.43 5.29 -9.08
N LEU A 58 36.25 5.49 -10.12
CA LEU A 58 37.07 4.42 -10.68
C LEU A 58 38.07 3.87 -9.65
N HIS A 59 38.69 4.74 -8.87
CA HIS A 59 39.58 4.35 -7.77
C HIS A 59 38.80 3.59 -6.67
N ALA A 60 37.61 4.08 -6.30
CA ALA A 60 36.77 3.46 -5.28
C ALA A 60 36.38 2.01 -5.63
N PHE A 61 36.21 1.67 -6.92
CA PHE A 61 35.88 0.30 -7.32
C PHE A 61 36.99 -0.72 -7.04
N SER A 62 38.24 -0.29 -6.91
CA SER A 62 39.38 -1.16 -6.55
C SER A 62 39.55 -1.39 -5.05
N GLN A 63 38.70 -0.77 -4.22
CA GLN A 63 38.76 -0.89 -2.77
C GLN A 63 38.09 -2.17 -2.28
N VAL A 64 38.53 -2.65 -1.10
CA VAL A 64 38.04 -3.88 -0.46
C VAL A 64 36.71 -3.69 0.29
N VAL A 65 36.21 -2.45 0.36
CA VAL A 65 34.92 -2.05 0.92
C VAL A 65 34.36 -0.88 0.12
N LEU A 66 33.04 -0.69 0.12
CA LEU A 66 32.37 0.34 -0.66
C LEU A 66 32.42 1.74 -0.02
N ASN A 67 33.05 1.92 1.15
CA ASN A 67 33.04 3.21 1.86
C ASN A 67 33.47 4.39 0.98
N ASP A 68 34.55 4.26 0.20
CA ASP A 68 35.02 5.34 -0.68
C ASP A 68 33.99 5.68 -1.77
N PHE A 69 33.31 4.68 -2.32
CA PHE A 69 32.26 4.89 -3.32
C PHE A 69 30.99 5.48 -2.68
N ALA A 70 30.57 4.95 -1.52
CA ALA A 70 29.42 5.41 -0.76
C ALA A 70 29.56 6.86 -0.27
N ALA A 71 30.78 7.31 0.00
CA ALA A 71 31.08 8.70 0.38
C ALA A 71 30.90 9.71 -0.77
N LEU A 72 30.91 9.24 -2.03
CA LEU A 72 30.70 10.11 -3.19
C LEU A 72 29.27 10.65 -3.22
N PRO A 73 29.03 11.81 -3.87
CA PRO A 73 27.69 12.35 -4.01
C PRO A 73 26.75 11.39 -4.75
N ARG A 74 25.46 11.40 -4.39
CA ARG A 74 24.41 10.61 -5.04
C ARG A 74 24.38 10.75 -6.57
N SER A 75 24.74 11.93 -7.09
CA SER A 75 24.84 12.17 -8.55
C SER A 75 25.88 11.28 -9.23
N ILE A 76 26.96 10.89 -8.53
CA ILE A 76 27.97 9.96 -9.03
C ILE A 76 27.45 8.53 -8.99
N HIS A 77 26.71 8.14 -7.95
CA HIS A 77 26.04 6.83 -7.89
C HIS A 77 25.04 6.66 -9.04
N GLN A 78 24.26 7.71 -9.34
CA GLN A 78 23.34 7.74 -10.47
C GLN A 78 24.06 7.64 -11.82
N GLN A 79 25.20 8.32 -11.99
CA GLN A 79 26.03 8.19 -13.19
C GLN A 79 26.59 6.77 -13.35
N ALA A 80 27.11 6.16 -12.28
CA ALA A 80 27.60 4.79 -12.29
C ALA A 80 26.49 3.80 -12.67
N ARG A 81 25.31 3.95 -12.05
CA ARG A 81 24.12 3.17 -12.39
C ARG A 81 23.75 3.31 -13.87
N ALA A 82 23.67 4.53 -14.39
CA ALA A 82 23.31 4.77 -15.80
C ALA A 82 24.35 4.21 -16.78
N ALA A 83 25.64 4.30 -16.45
CA ALA A 83 26.72 3.71 -17.22
C ALA A 83 26.59 2.19 -17.27
N LEU A 84 26.36 1.53 -16.13
CA LEU A 84 26.14 0.08 -16.04
C LEU A 84 24.87 -0.35 -16.79
N GLN A 85 23.76 0.39 -16.67
CA GLN A 85 22.54 0.11 -17.44
C GLN A 85 22.76 0.19 -18.95
N THR A 86 23.62 1.12 -19.38
CA THR A 86 23.98 1.24 -20.79
C THR A 86 24.84 0.07 -21.24
N LEU A 87 25.83 -0.32 -20.42
CA LEU A 87 26.73 -1.42 -20.71
C LEU A 87 26.00 -2.78 -20.76
N PHE A 88 25.01 -3.00 -19.88
CA PHE A 88 24.20 -4.23 -19.84
C PHE A 88 23.22 -4.39 -21.02
N LYS A 89 23.19 -3.45 -21.97
CA LYS A 89 22.50 -3.66 -23.25
C LYS A 89 23.28 -4.56 -24.19
N GLU A 90 24.61 -4.60 -24.04
CA GLU A 90 25.48 -5.51 -24.77
C GLU A 90 25.51 -6.88 -24.08
N PRO A 91 25.70 -7.98 -24.83
CA PRO A 91 25.86 -9.31 -24.23
C PRO A 91 27.05 -9.34 -23.25
N LEU A 92 26.86 -9.92 -22.07
CA LEU A 92 27.94 -10.04 -21.06
C LEU A 92 29.17 -10.81 -21.58
N THR A 93 29.01 -11.65 -22.60
CA THR A 93 30.11 -12.36 -23.28
C THR A 93 31.08 -11.42 -24.03
N SER A 94 30.69 -10.16 -24.25
CA SER A 94 31.56 -9.13 -24.84
C SER A 94 32.48 -8.46 -23.82
N PHE A 95 32.27 -8.72 -22.52
CA PHE A 95 33.04 -8.06 -21.47
C PHE A 95 34.47 -8.65 -21.39
N PRO A 96 35.45 -7.88 -20.87
CA PRO A 96 36.82 -8.35 -20.74
C PRO A 96 36.92 -9.65 -19.93
N ALA A 97 37.86 -10.52 -20.30
CA ALA A 97 38.11 -11.74 -19.55
C ALA A 97 38.45 -11.42 -18.08
N GLY A 98 37.87 -12.18 -17.13
CA GLY A 98 38.04 -11.95 -15.70
C GLY A 98 37.13 -10.87 -15.09
N SER A 99 36.39 -10.10 -15.91
CA SER A 99 35.46 -9.07 -15.40
C SER A 99 34.10 -9.62 -14.94
N THR A 100 33.80 -10.90 -15.20
CA THR A 100 32.56 -11.55 -14.80
C THR A 100 32.82 -12.92 -14.18
N ALA A 101 31.94 -13.33 -13.27
CA ALA A 101 31.95 -14.66 -12.66
C ALA A 101 30.52 -15.13 -12.37
N GLU A 102 30.30 -16.45 -12.39
CA GLU A 102 29.05 -17.04 -11.92
C GLU A 102 28.95 -16.90 -10.40
N LEU A 103 27.77 -16.54 -9.88
CA LEU A 103 27.56 -16.22 -8.48
C LEU A 103 27.96 -17.33 -7.50
N LYS A 104 27.84 -18.59 -7.92
CA LYS A 104 28.23 -19.77 -7.13
C LYS A 104 29.75 -19.85 -6.90
N ASP A 105 30.53 -19.21 -7.78
CA ASP A 105 32.00 -19.23 -7.77
C ASP A 105 32.58 -17.96 -7.12
N VAL A 106 31.71 -17.08 -6.60
CA VAL A 106 32.08 -15.83 -5.93
C VAL A 106 31.85 -15.93 -4.42
N THR A 107 32.87 -15.57 -3.65
CA THR A 107 32.74 -15.30 -2.22
C THR A 107 32.33 -13.85 -2.00
N MET A 108 31.16 -13.64 -1.43
CA MET A 108 30.67 -12.30 -1.05
C MET A 108 31.20 -11.91 0.33
N HIS A 109 31.58 -10.64 0.48
CA HIS A 109 32.09 -10.06 1.72
C HIS A 109 31.11 -9.02 2.29
N LEU A 110 31.40 -8.51 3.49
CA LEU A 110 30.69 -7.34 4.01
C LEU A 110 30.91 -6.15 3.07
N PRO A 111 29.85 -5.45 2.64
CA PRO A 111 29.97 -4.41 1.64
C PRO A 111 30.62 -3.13 2.18
N VAL A 112 30.59 -2.89 3.49
CA VAL A 112 31.15 -1.70 4.14
C VAL A 112 31.89 -2.06 5.42
N SER A 113 32.87 -1.21 5.77
CA SER A 113 33.42 -1.15 7.13
C SER A 113 32.60 -0.12 7.92
N SER A 114 31.85 -0.58 8.91
CA SER A 114 31.04 0.27 9.79
C SER A 114 31.82 0.68 11.04
N ARG A 115 31.71 1.96 11.44
CA ARG A 115 32.23 2.44 12.73
C ARG A 115 31.15 2.32 13.81
N ASP A 116 29.94 2.70 13.45
CA ASP A 116 28.78 2.66 14.33
C ASP A 116 27.61 1.89 13.70
N PHE A 117 26.91 1.16 14.57
CA PHE A 117 25.66 0.49 14.29
C PHE A 117 24.64 0.95 15.33
N THR A 118 23.54 1.53 14.88
CA THR A 118 22.40 1.85 15.75
C THR A 118 21.22 1.02 15.29
N ASP A 119 20.62 0.30 16.23
CA ASP A 119 19.41 -0.46 15.98
C ASP A 119 18.22 0.27 16.61
N PHE A 120 17.20 0.51 15.80
CA PHE A 120 16.02 1.25 16.24
C PHE A 120 14.87 0.30 16.59
N SER A 121 13.73 0.85 16.99
CA SER A 121 12.49 0.11 17.15
C SER A 121 11.38 0.90 16.48
N CYS A 122 11.25 0.72 15.17
CA CYS A 122 10.43 1.60 14.33
C CYS A 122 9.08 1.01 13.91
N SER A 123 8.86 -0.30 14.06
CA SER A 123 7.54 -0.92 13.87
C SER A 123 6.67 -0.74 15.12
N LYS A 124 5.52 -0.09 14.94
CA LYS A 124 4.54 0.06 16.02
C LYS A 124 3.94 -1.28 16.42
N ASP A 125 3.66 -2.14 15.45
CA ASP A 125 3.08 -3.45 15.71
C ASP A 125 4.06 -4.33 16.48
N HIS A 126 5.34 -4.35 16.10
CA HIS A 126 6.37 -5.09 16.84
C HIS A 126 6.40 -4.69 18.32
N VAL A 127 6.43 -3.39 18.62
CA VAL A 127 6.48 -2.90 20.01
C VAL A 127 5.24 -3.32 20.80
N LEU A 128 4.05 -3.27 20.18
CA LEU A 128 2.82 -3.73 20.82
C LEU A 128 2.80 -5.24 21.05
N ASN A 129 3.21 -6.02 20.05
CA ASN A 129 3.23 -7.48 20.07
C ASN A 129 4.28 -8.00 21.07
N ALA A 130 5.48 -7.41 21.10
CA ALA A 130 6.52 -7.74 22.08
C ALA A 130 6.07 -7.40 23.52
N GLY A 131 5.43 -6.24 23.72
CA GLY A 131 4.82 -5.89 25.00
C GLY A 131 3.76 -6.90 25.44
N GLU A 132 2.92 -7.37 24.51
CA GLU A 132 1.94 -8.43 24.76
C GLU A 132 2.58 -9.79 25.07
N ALA A 133 3.60 -10.18 24.32
CA ALA A 133 4.32 -11.44 24.53
C ALA A 133 4.97 -11.49 25.93
N ILE A 134 5.66 -10.40 26.31
CA ILE A 134 6.48 -10.31 27.53
C ILE A 134 5.63 -9.94 28.76
N LEU A 135 4.83 -8.88 28.68
CA LEU A 135 4.09 -8.32 29.82
C LEU A 135 2.61 -8.67 29.83
N LYS A 136 2.14 -9.46 28.84
CA LYS A 136 0.70 -9.77 28.65
C LYS A 136 -0.16 -8.51 28.52
N LYS A 137 0.44 -7.43 28.00
CA LYS A 137 -0.20 -6.13 27.78
C LYS A 137 0.37 -5.46 26.55
N ARG A 138 -0.49 -5.11 25.59
CA ARG A 138 -0.12 -4.23 24.46
C ARG A 138 0.08 -2.81 24.98
N TYR A 139 1.30 -2.28 24.91
CA TYR A 139 1.59 -0.90 25.27
C TYR A 139 2.78 -0.37 24.46
N LEU A 140 2.77 0.94 24.22
CA LEU A 140 3.92 1.64 23.64
C LEU A 140 4.74 2.29 24.76
N PRO A 141 6.08 2.30 24.68
CA PRO A 141 6.91 3.17 25.49
C PRO A 141 6.46 4.62 25.34
N PRO A 142 6.48 5.44 26.41
CA PRO A 142 5.98 6.83 26.35
C PRO A 142 6.61 7.67 25.23
N ALA A 143 7.87 7.41 24.89
CA ALA A 143 8.61 8.13 23.86
C ALA A 143 8.31 7.70 22.41
N PHE A 144 7.72 6.52 22.20
CA PHE A 144 7.69 5.87 20.88
C PHE A 144 6.98 6.71 19.81
N LEU A 145 5.90 7.40 20.16
CA LEU A 145 5.14 8.24 19.22
C LEU A 145 5.77 9.62 18.99
N HIS A 146 6.82 9.98 19.75
CA HIS A 146 7.46 11.30 19.68
C HIS A 146 8.77 11.29 18.87
N PHE A 147 9.56 10.21 18.94
CA PHE A 147 10.79 10.04 18.17
C PHE A 147 11.13 8.56 17.98
N PRO A 148 11.93 8.20 16.95
CA PRO A 148 12.37 6.82 16.76
C PRO A 148 13.36 6.43 17.86
N ILE A 149 12.93 5.53 18.75
CA ILE A 149 13.78 5.02 19.84
C ILE A 149 14.78 4.01 19.25
N GLY A 150 16.03 4.07 19.69
CA GLY A 150 17.05 3.10 19.32
C GLY A 150 18.16 2.98 20.37
N TYR A 151 19.08 2.07 20.13
CA TYR A 151 20.26 1.80 20.96
C TYR A 151 21.47 1.49 20.09
N SER A 152 22.68 1.67 20.65
CA SER A 152 23.91 1.32 19.95
C SER A 152 24.09 -0.19 19.93
N GLY A 153 24.15 -0.77 18.74
CA GLY A 153 24.47 -2.17 18.52
C GLY A 153 25.98 -2.45 18.54
N ARG A 154 26.37 -3.66 18.16
CA ARG A 154 27.79 -4.09 18.14
C ARG A 154 28.29 -4.29 16.71
N THR A 155 29.18 -3.42 16.25
CA THR A 155 29.76 -3.49 14.90
C THR A 155 30.70 -4.68 14.67
N SER A 156 31.43 -5.11 15.71
CA SER A 156 32.41 -6.21 15.59
C SER A 156 31.81 -7.59 15.31
N SER A 157 30.50 -7.75 15.52
CA SER A 157 29.76 -9.02 15.34
C SER A 157 28.82 -8.98 14.14
N ILE A 158 28.95 -8.00 13.26
CA ILE A 158 28.22 -7.96 12.00
C ILE A 158 28.88 -8.96 11.05
N ILE A 159 28.10 -9.90 10.54
CA ILE A 159 28.56 -10.99 9.67
C ILE A 159 27.80 -10.99 8.36
N VAL A 160 28.46 -11.39 7.27
CA VAL A 160 27.82 -11.47 5.95
C VAL A 160 26.90 -12.68 5.87
N SER A 161 25.78 -12.56 5.15
CA SER A 161 24.82 -13.65 4.91
C SER A 161 25.49 -14.96 4.50
N GLY A 162 25.16 -16.05 5.20
CA GLY A 162 25.74 -17.39 5.02
C GLY A 162 26.84 -17.75 6.01
N THR A 163 27.26 -16.81 6.86
CA THR A 163 28.19 -17.07 7.96
C THR A 163 27.46 -17.83 9.08
N SER A 164 27.91 -19.05 9.39
CA SER A 164 27.44 -19.79 10.56
C SER A 164 28.03 -19.21 11.85
N PHE A 165 27.28 -19.28 12.95
CA PHE A 165 27.75 -18.92 14.28
C PHE A 165 27.30 -19.94 15.31
N VAL A 166 27.97 -19.94 16.46
CA VAL A 166 27.66 -20.85 17.57
C VAL A 166 26.60 -20.21 18.46
N ARG A 167 25.58 -20.98 18.88
CA ARG A 167 24.58 -20.55 19.86
C ARG A 167 25.27 -19.91 21.07
N PRO A 168 24.91 -18.66 21.43
CA PRO A 168 25.59 -17.95 22.51
C PRO A 168 25.28 -18.57 23.87
N LYS A 169 26.26 -18.48 24.79
CA LYS A 169 26.06 -18.76 26.22
C LYS A 169 25.93 -17.44 26.96
N GLY A 170 25.05 -17.39 27.94
CA GLY A 170 24.89 -16.21 28.79
C GLY A 170 24.18 -16.53 30.10
N GLN A 171 23.95 -15.49 30.89
CA GLN A 171 23.22 -15.59 32.14
C GLN A 171 21.74 -15.29 31.93
N PHE A 172 20.86 -16.17 32.40
CA PHE A 172 19.42 -15.96 32.38
C PHE A 172 18.74 -16.67 33.55
N ARG A 173 17.48 -16.32 33.82
CA ARG A 173 16.67 -16.97 34.87
C ARG A 173 16.12 -18.29 34.35
N ASP A 174 16.31 -19.37 35.09
CA ASP A 174 15.63 -20.64 34.83
C ASP A 174 14.16 -20.61 35.27
N GLY A 175 13.42 -21.69 34.99
CA GLY A 175 12.01 -21.80 35.37
C GLY A 175 11.75 -21.81 36.88
N GLN A 176 12.80 -21.92 37.72
CA GLN A 176 12.73 -21.84 39.19
C GLN A 176 13.13 -20.44 39.69
N GLY A 177 13.48 -19.52 38.79
CA GLY A 177 13.90 -18.15 39.08
C GLY A 177 15.40 -17.98 39.37
N GLY A 178 16.18 -19.06 39.35
CA GLY A 178 17.62 -19.06 39.61
C GLY A 178 18.43 -18.58 38.40
N ILE A 179 19.53 -17.85 38.63
CA ILE A 179 20.41 -17.41 37.54
C ILE A 179 21.36 -18.55 37.16
N LYS A 180 21.42 -18.91 35.88
CA LYS A 180 22.30 -19.95 35.32
C LYS A 180 23.14 -19.40 34.18
N TYR A 181 24.34 -19.94 33.97
CA TYR A 181 25.20 -19.64 32.82
C TYR A 181 25.31 -20.87 31.90
N ARG A 182 24.69 -20.81 30.72
CA ARG A 182 24.62 -21.92 29.75
C ARG A 182 24.16 -21.40 28.37
N PRO A 183 24.10 -22.24 27.31
CA PRO A 183 23.54 -21.82 26.02
C PRO A 183 22.10 -21.30 26.16
N THR A 184 21.76 -20.27 25.37
CA THR A 184 20.40 -19.71 25.34
C THR A 184 19.36 -20.77 24.93
N GLU A 185 18.23 -20.78 25.64
CA GLU A 185 17.06 -21.59 25.31
C GLU A 185 16.07 -20.86 24.39
N GLN A 186 16.26 -19.56 24.21
CA GLN A 186 15.32 -18.69 23.48
C GLN A 186 16.05 -17.90 22.38
N LEU A 187 16.71 -18.63 21.47
CA LEU A 187 17.34 -18.05 20.29
C LEU A 187 16.29 -17.67 19.25
N ASP A 188 16.40 -16.44 18.75
CA ASP A 188 15.41 -15.81 17.89
C ASP A 188 16.10 -15.05 16.75
N TYR A 189 15.34 -14.79 15.68
CA TYR A 189 15.71 -13.90 14.59
C TYR A 189 14.91 -12.60 14.71
N GLU A 190 15.39 -11.54 14.06
CA GLU A 190 14.63 -10.31 13.88
C GLU A 190 14.63 -9.92 12.40
N LEU A 191 13.43 -9.85 11.81
CA LEU A 191 13.27 -9.47 10.41
C LEU A 191 13.51 -7.97 10.24
N GLU A 192 14.62 -7.58 9.63
CA GLU A 192 14.97 -6.16 9.51
C GLU A 192 15.49 -5.74 8.13
N LEU A 193 15.39 -4.44 7.89
CA LEU A 193 16.21 -3.71 6.94
C LEU A 193 17.13 -2.74 7.69
N ALA A 194 18.24 -2.36 7.06
CA ALA A 194 19.08 -1.29 7.54
C ALA A 194 19.46 -0.36 6.39
N CYS A 195 19.68 0.92 6.71
CA CYS A 195 20.29 1.85 5.77
C CYS A 195 21.78 2.00 6.04
N ILE A 196 22.53 2.15 4.95
CA ILE A 196 23.96 2.40 4.97
C ILE A 196 24.18 3.89 4.74
N VAL A 197 24.84 4.56 5.67
CA VAL A 197 25.19 5.97 5.56
C VAL A 197 26.25 6.15 4.46
N GLY A 198 25.96 7.01 3.49
CA GLY A 198 26.89 7.40 2.43
C GLY A 198 27.65 8.67 2.78
N LYS A 199 26.94 9.80 2.75
CA LYS A 199 27.50 11.12 3.05
C LYS A 199 27.65 11.33 4.57
N PRO A 200 28.86 11.61 5.09
CA PRO A 200 29.08 11.82 6.51
C PRO A 200 28.67 13.24 6.96
N THR A 201 28.60 13.44 8.28
CA THR A 201 28.48 14.77 8.91
C THR A 201 29.64 15.03 9.86
N LYS A 202 29.89 16.30 10.21
CA LYS A 202 30.83 16.65 11.29
C LYS A 202 30.13 16.66 12.64
N LEU A 203 30.91 16.52 13.71
CA LEU A 203 30.41 16.68 15.08
C LEU A 203 29.70 18.03 15.25
N GLY A 204 28.48 18.01 15.74
CA GLY A 204 27.62 19.19 15.92
C GLY A 204 26.77 19.56 14.69
N GLU A 205 26.97 18.93 13.53
CA GLU A 205 26.10 19.11 12.37
C GLU A 205 24.88 18.19 12.46
N THR A 206 23.72 18.71 12.09
CA THR A 206 22.44 18.00 12.10
C THR A 206 21.92 17.83 10.66
N VAL A 207 21.27 16.70 10.37
CA VAL A 207 20.60 16.46 9.08
C VAL A 207 19.13 16.83 9.16
N THR A 208 18.59 17.50 8.13
CA THR A 208 17.15 17.79 8.03
C THR A 208 16.43 16.68 7.26
N SER A 209 15.13 16.49 7.48
CA SER A 209 14.34 15.48 6.74
C SER A 209 14.41 15.64 5.23
N LYS A 210 14.55 16.88 4.73
CA LYS A 210 14.69 17.16 3.30
C LYS A 210 16.01 16.61 2.73
N ASP A 211 17.08 16.65 3.51
CA ASP A 211 18.43 16.29 3.06
C ASP A 211 18.77 14.82 3.41
N ALA A 212 17.91 14.14 4.16
CA ALA A 212 18.16 12.80 4.69
C ALA A 212 18.50 11.76 3.60
N ASP A 213 17.83 11.80 2.45
CA ASP A 213 18.09 10.88 1.33
C ASP A 213 19.52 11.03 0.76
N ASP A 214 20.11 12.24 0.82
CA ASP A 214 21.49 12.46 0.35
C ASP A 214 22.54 11.85 1.29
N HIS A 215 22.13 11.50 2.52
CA HIS A 215 22.96 10.82 3.50
C HIS A 215 22.85 9.29 3.43
N ILE A 216 21.90 8.74 2.67
CA ILE A 216 21.70 7.30 2.55
C ILE A 216 22.27 6.80 1.22
N PHE A 217 23.22 5.87 1.29
CA PHE A 217 23.76 5.20 0.11
C PHE A 217 22.80 4.12 -0.43
N GLY A 218 22.20 3.34 0.47
CA GLY A 218 21.24 2.31 0.10
C GLY A 218 20.79 1.47 1.29
N TYR A 219 20.01 0.43 0.99
CA TYR A 219 19.46 -0.50 1.98
C TYR A 219 20.01 -1.91 1.83
N VAL A 220 20.02 -2.62 2.95
CA VAL A 220 20.40 -4.04 3.08
C VAL A 220 19.37 -4.75 3.95
N LEU A 221 19.21 -6.06 3.74
CA LEU A 221 18.53 -6.92 4.71
C LEU A 221 19.43 -7.15 5.90
N MET A 222 18.82 -7.20 7.08
CA MET A 222 19.50 -7.44 8.35
C MET A 222 18.73 -8.48 9.16
N ASN A 223 19.46 -9.31 9.90
CA ASN A 223 18.92 -10.19 10.93
C ASN A 223 19.66 -9.90 12.23
N ASP A 224 18.97 -9.27 13.19
CA ASP A 224 19.53 -9.00 14.50
C ASP A 224 19.24 -10.12 15.49
N TRP A 225 20.10 -11.14 15.44
CA TRP A 225 19.92 -12.37 16.21
C TRP A 225 19.82 -12.07 17.70
N SER A 226 18.83 -12.70 18.34
CA SER A 226 18.44 -12.34 19.70
C SER A 226 18.39 -13.56 20.60
N ALA A 227 19.07 -13.51 21.74
CA ALA A 227 18.93 -14.49 22.81
C ALA A 227 18.01 -13.90 23.89
N ARG A 228 16.71 -14.19 23.77
CA ARG A 228 15.62 -13.50 24.51
C ARG A 228 15.69 -13.68 26.01
N ASP A 229 16.14 -14.85 26.46
CA ASP A 229 16.32 -15.19 27.87
C ASP A 229 17.49 -14.41 28.51
N ILE A 230 18.62 -14.29 27.81
CA ILE A 230 19.77 -13.46 28.22
C ILE A 230 19.36 -11.99 28.23
N GLN A 231 18.75 -11.53 27.12
CA GLN A 231 18.23 -10.16 26.98
C GLN A 231 17.26 -9.82 28.13
N GLY A 232 16.34 -10.72 28.45
CA GLY A 232 15.34 -10.51 29.50
C GLY A 232 15.95 -10.30 30.89
N LEU A 233 17.13 -10.87 31.18
CA LEU A 233 17.82 -10.65 32.46
C LEU A 233 18.61 -9.33 32.48
N GLU A 234 19.26 -8.94 31.38
CA GLU A 234 20.19 -7.81 31.35
C GLU A 234 19.58 -6.47 30.90
N MET A 235 18.45 -6.48 30.19
CA MET A 235 17.93 -5.31 29.47
C MET A 235 17.57 -4.12 30.37
N THR A 236 17.18 -4.35 31.62
CA THR A 236 16.78 -3.26 32.53
C THR A 236 17.94 -2.83 33.42
N PRO A 237 18.30 -1.54 33.52
CA PRO A 237 17.69 -0.38 32.84
C PRO A 237 18.43 0.07 31.57
N LEU A 238 19.54 -0.58 31.19
CA LEU A 238 20.51 -0.03 30.24
C LEU A 238 20.31 -0.43 28.77
N GLY A 239 19.34 -1.30 28.49
CA GLY A 239 19.11 -1.86 27.16
C GLY A 239 19.83 -3.19 26.92
N PRO A 240 19.62 -3.81 25.75
CA PRO A 240 20.22 -5.09 25.40
C PRO A 240 21.74 -4.99 25.21
N LEU A 241 22.46 -6.08 25.52
CA LEU A 241 23.90 -6.18 25.33
C LEU A 241 24.29 -7.57 24.79
N ASN A 242 24.57 -8.54 25.66
CA ASN A 242 25.00 -9.89 25.25
C ASN A 242 23.88 -10.68 24.58
N GLY A 243 22.63 -10.33 24.83
CA GLY A 243 21.46 -10.88 24.15
C GLY A 243 21.37 -10.50 22.67
N LYS A 244 22.20 -9.56 22.19
CA LYS A 244 22.25 -9.09 20.79
C LYS A 244 23.65 -9.11 20.19
N SER A 245 24.69 -8.77 20.97
CA SER A 245 26.04 -8.52 20.46
C SER A 245 26.83 -9.76 20.00
N PHE A 246 26.21 -10.93 19.90
CA PHE A 246 26.88 -12.17 19.51
C PHE A 246 26.90 -12.38 18.00
N ALA A 247 25.87 -11.93 17.28
CA ALA A 247 25.81 -11.97 15.82
C ALA A 247 24.70 -11.05 15.29
N THR A 248 25.00 -10.29 14.24
CA THR A 248 24.00 -9.60 13.42
C THR A 248 24.34 -9.93 11.96
N SER A 249 23.43 -10.55 11.21
CA SER A 249 23.69 -10.90 9.81
C SER A 249 23.23 -9.80 8.86
N MET A 250 24.00 -9.52 7.81
CA MET A 250 23.67 -8.54 6.79
C MET A 250 23.75 -9.13 5.37
N SER A 251 22.82 -8.75 4.49
CA SER A 251 22.90 -9.12 3.07
C SER A 251 24.09 -8.44 2.37
N PRO A 252 24.78 -9.10 1.44
CA PRO A 252 26.01 -8.56 0.83
C PRO A 252 25.77 -7.50 -0.25
N TRP A 253 24.52 -7.31 -0.69
CA TRP A 253 24.15 -6.41 -1.78
C TRP A 253 23.43 -5.19 -1.22
N ILE A 254 24.02 -4.00 -1.42
CA ILE A 254 23.39 -2.72 -1.11
C ILE A 254 22.52 -2.31 -2.30
N ILE A 255 21.22 -2.11 -2.04
CA ILE A 255 20.25 -1.63 -3.03
C ILE A 255 20.14 -0.11 -2.90
N THR A 256 20.41 0.64 -3.98
CA THR A 256 20.36 2.10 -3.94
C THR A 256 18.93 2.63 -3.93
N LEU A 257 18.73 3.84 -3.39
CA LEU A 257 17.42 4.49 -3.37
C LEU A 257 16.84 4.68 -4.77
N ASP A 258 17.69 4.97 -5.76
CA ASP A 258 17.28 5.13 -7.16
C ASP A 258 16.75 3.82 -7.79
N ALA A 259 17.17 2.65 -7.29
CA ALA A 259 16.61 1.36 -7.70
C ALA A 259 15.20 1.11 -7.15
N LEU A 260 14.89 1.71 -6.00
CA LEU A 260 13.61 1.55 -5.30
C LEU A 260 12.59 2.64 -5.67
N GLN A 261 12.98 3.60 -6.50
CA GLN A 261 12.11 4.74 -6.82
C GLN A 261 10.75 4.33 -7.40
N ALA A 262 10.69 3.20 -8.12
CA ALA A 262 9.44 2.66 -8.66
C ALA A 262 8.48 2.14 -7.58
N SER A 263 9.00 1.68 -6.43
CA SER A 263 8.22 1.19 -5.31
C SER A 263 7.97 2.26 -4.24
N ALA A 264 8.26 3.53 -4.52
CA ALA A 264 8.11 4.61 -3.55
C ALA A 264 6.63 4.88 -3.24
N ILE A 265 6.29 4.96 -1.95
CA ILE A 265 4.92 5.10 -1.45
C ILE A 265 4.84 6.11 -0.30
N ILE A 266 3.62 6.45 0.09
CA ILE A 266 3.34 7.18 1.33
C ILE A 266 3.37 6.16 2.48
N GLY A 267 4.21 6.40 3.50
CA GLY A 267 4.29 5.55 4.69
C GLY A 267 3.11 5.70 5.64
N GLN A 268 3.18 5.04 6.80
CA GLN A 268 2.14 5.14 7.82
C GLN A 268 1.98 6.59 8.32
N PRO A 269 0.73 7.08 8.49
CA PRO A 269 0.50 8.42 9.02
C PRO A 269 0.92 8.51 10.48
N ARG A 270 1.42 9.69 10.88
CA ARG A 270 1.71 10.01 12.28
C ARG A 270 0.42 10.10 13.10
N GLU A 271 0.43 9.56 14.31
CA GLU A 271 -0.71 9.65 15.23
C GLU A 271 -0.68 10.92 16.09
N LEU A 272 0.50 11.46 16.32
CA LEU A 272 0.74 12.69 17.06
C LEU A 272 1.52 13.68 16.19
N GLU A 273 1.37 14.96 16.49
CA GLU A 273 2.29 15.97 15.97
C GLU A 273 3.70 15.71 16.54
N VAL A 274 4.68 15.64 15.64
CA VAL A 274 6.09 15.41 15.98
C VAL A 274 6.83 16.74 16.11
N ALA A 275 7.98 16.72 16.78
CA ALA A 275 8.84 17.89 16.85
C ALA A 275 9.25 18.37 15.45
N SER A 276 9.46 19.68 15.30
CA SER A 276 9.67 20.34 14.00
C SER A 276 10.81 19.74 13.16
N TYR A 277 11.86 19.22 13.80
CA TYR A 277 13.00 18.62 13.10
C TYR A 277 12.66 17.28 12.43
N LEU A 278 11.63 16.56 12.89
CA LEU A 278 11.14 15.30 12.31
C LEU A 278 10.04 15.51 11.26
N VAL A 279 9.61 16.75 11.00
CA VAL A 279 8.59 17.01 9.99
C VAL A 279 9.20 16.80 8.60
N ASP A 280 8.82 15.70 7.94
CA ASP A 280 9.19 15.46 6.55
C ASP A 280 8.26 16.26 5.61
N PRO A 281 8.78 17.22 4.82
CA PRO A 281 7.99 17.97 3.86
C PRO A 281 7.57 17.11 2.64
N ASN A 282 8.17 15.94 2.43
CA ASN A 282 7.86 15.06 1.32
C ASN A 282 6.84 13.98 1.75
N PRO A 283 5.64 13.92 1.13
CA PRO A 283 4.64 12.92 1.48
C PRO A 283 5.05 11.50 1.07
N ILE A 284 5.96 11.33 0.09
CA ILE A 284 6.49 10.03 -0.31
C ILE A 284 7.79 9.80 0.46
N ASN A 285 7.71 8.94 1.46
CA ASN A 285 8.75 8.76 2.48
C ASN A 285 9.00 7.29 2.86
N SER A 286 8.38 6.34 2.15
CA SER A 286 8.61 4.91 2.34
C SER A 286 8.62 4.18 0.99
N TYR A 287 8.83 2.86 1.05
CA TYR A 287 8.85 1.98 -0.11
C TYR A 287 7.99 0.74 0.14
N ASP A 288 7.29 0.28 -0.89
CA ASP A 288 6.61 -1.00 -0.89
C ASP A 288 7.63 -2.11 -1.15
N ILE A 289 8.12 -2.68 -0.06
CA ILE A 289 9.12 -3.76 -0.06
C ILE A 289 8.52 -4.90 0.73
N ALA A 290 8.09 -5.94 0.03
CA ALA A 290 7.62 -7.17 0.66
C ALA A 290 8.82 -7.91 1.27
N LEU A 291 8.68 -8.34 2.52
CA LEU A 291 9.69 -9.11 3.24
C LEU A 291 9.15 -10.47 3.64
N GLN A 292 10.03 -11.46 3.63
CA GLN A 292 9.71 -12.82 4.06
C GLN A 292 10.86 -13.40 4.88
N ALA A 293 10.53 -14.10 5.96
CA ALA A 293 11.46 -14.96 6.68
C ALA A 293 11.00 -16.43 6.59
N ASP A 294 11.95 -17.31 6.28
CA ASP A 294 11.78 -18.76 6.30
C ASP A 294 12.72 -19.39 7.33
N ILE A 295 12.23 -20.42 8.02
CA ILE A 295 13.07 -21.38 8.73
C ILE A 295 13.32 -22.59 7.82
N ILE A 296 14.56 -23.02 7.73
CA ILE A 296 14.99 -24.17 6.94
C ILE A 296 15.58 -25.20 7.90
N THR A 297 14.94 -26.37 7.99
CA THR A 297 15.36 -27.46 8.87
C THR A 297 15.55 -28.72 8.04
N SER A 298 16.77 -29.28 8.03
CA SER A 298 17.10 -30.49 7.25
C SER A 298 16.72 -30.39 5.75
N GLY A 299 16.77 -29.19 5.18
CA GLY A 299 16.42 -28.91 3.78
C GLY A 299 14.95 -28.56 3.52
N THR A 300 14.06 -28.75 4.50
CA THR A 300 12.64 -28.34 4.39
C THR A 300 12.49 -26.88 4.79
N SER A 301 11.91 -26.06 3.90
CA SER A 301 11.69 -24.63 4.12
C SER A 301 10.24 -24.38 4.57
N THR A 302 10.07 -23.66 5.68
CA THR A 302 8.77 -23.20 6.19
C THR A 302 8.79 -21.70 6.36
N THR A 303 7.82 -21.00 5.77
CA THR A 303 7.68 -19.55 5.95
C THR A 303 7.08 -19.23 7.31
N ILE A 304 7.77 -18.39 8.07
CA ILE A 304 7.40 -18.01 9.45
C ILE A 304 7.00 -16.54 9.57
N CYS A 305 7.30 -15.72 8.57
CA CYS A 305 6.86 -14.33 8.51
C CYS A 305 6.69 -13.85 7.07
N LYS A 306 5.61 -13.12 6.81
CA LYS A 306 5.41 -12.28 5.63
C LYS A 306 5.00 -10.88 6.09
N SER A 307 5.86 -9.91 5.83
CA SER A 307 5.68 -8.53 6.28
C SER A 307 5.99 -7.55 5.14
N ASN A 308 5.94 -6.25 5.41
CA ASN A 308 6.26 -5.22 4.44
C ASN A 308 6.85 -3.99 5.14
N LEU A 309 7.81 -3.33 4.50
CA LEU A 309 8.39 -2.07 5.01
C LEU A 309 7.32 -0.97 5.18
N ASN A 310 6.22 -1.04 4.42
CA ASN A 310 5.12 -0.10 4.53
C ASN A 310 4.37 -0.14 5.88
N ALA A 311 4.59 -1.18 6.71
CA ALA A 311 4.04 -1.28 8.06
C ALA A 311 4.80 -0.43 9.10
N MET A 312 5.98 0.08 8.73
CA MET A 312 6.84 0.84 9.64
C MET A 312 6.21 2.18 10.05
N TYR A 313 6.28 2.50 11.34
CA TYR A 313 5.84 3.79 11.84
C TYR A 313 6.90 4.85 11.57
N TRP A 314 8.16 4.61 11.95
CA TRP A 314 9.28 5.50 11.63
C TRP A 314 10.01 5.05 10.35
N THR A 315 10.38 6.01 9.51
CA THR A 315 11.02 5.85 8.20
C THR A 315 12.53 6.02 8.32
N PHE A 316 13.31 5.53 7.35
CA PHE A 316 14.77 5.73 7.31
C PHE A 316 15.20 7.20 7.38
N ARG A 317 14.40 8.13 6.83
CA ARG A 317 14.68 9.56 6.97
C ARG A 317 14.63 10.00 8.42
N ASP A 318 13.64 9.53 9.17
CA ASP A 318 13.52 9.84 10.61
C ASP A 318 14.71 9.30 11.40
N LEU A 319 15.23 8.11 11.06
CA LEU A 319 16.40 7.52 11.73
C LEU A 319 17.62 8.42 11.54
N VAL A 320 17.93 8.80 10.30
CA VAL A 320 19.09 9.67 9.97
C VAL A 320 18.98 11.04 10.67
N VAL A 321 17.79 11.64 10.61
CA VAL A 321 17.50 12.94 11.21
C VAL A 321 17.59 12.87 12.73
N HIS A 322 16.98 11.85 13.35
CA HIS A 322 17.01 11.69 14.80
C HIS A 322 18.42 11.39 15.30
N GLN A 323 19.14 10.47 14.65
CA GLN A 323 20.51 10.10 15.00
C GLN A 323 21.43 11.33 15.08
N SER A 324 21.32 12.24 14.11
CA SER A 324 22.16 13.45 14.05
C SER A 324 21.60 14.64 14.83
N SER A 325 20.37 14.58 15.33
CA SER A 325 19.66 15.74 15.91
C SER A 325 20.33 16.36 17.13
N ASN A 326 21.12 15.59 17.89
CA ASN A 326 21.88 16.05 19.04
C ASN A 326 23.33 16.46 18.69
N GLY A 327 23.68 16.47 17.40
CA GLY A 327 25.03 16.73 16.91
C GLY A 327 25.93 15.49 16.84
N CYS A 328 25.43 14.28 17.06
CA CYS A 328 26.15 13.05 16.76
C CYS A 328 26.50 13.00 15.26
N CYS A 329 27.78 12.73 14.96
CA CYS A 329 28.23 12.62 13.58
C CYS A 329 27.78 11.29 12.96
N LEU A 330 27.41 11.35 11.69
CA LEU A 330 27.23 10.19 10.83
C LEU A 330 28.54 9.92 10.08
N ASN A 331 29.04 8.69 10.09
CA ASN A 331 30.20 8.29 9.30
C ASN A 331 29.75 7.48 8.08
N THR A 332 30.50 7.57 6.99
CA THR A 332 30.28 6.70 5.83
C THR A 332 30.47 5.23 6.23
N GLY A 333 29.47 4.41 5.90
CA GLY A 333 29.41 2.99 6.24
C GLY A 333 28.72 2.70 7.57
N ASP A 334 28.29 3.71 8.33
CA ASP A 334 27.45 3.48 9.51
C ASP A 334 26.12 2.83 9.12
N ILE A 335 25.59 2.01 10.03
CA ILE A 335 24.42 1.16 9.80
C ILE A 335 23.31 1.62 10.74
N LEU A 336 22.15 1.95 10.19
CA LEU A 336 20.96 2.28 10.96
C LEU A 336 19.88 1.23 10.69
N GLY A 337 19.69 0.33 11.65
CA GLY A 337 18.70 -0.74 11.64
C GLY A 337 17.30 -0.22 11.88
N THR A 338 16.31 -0.87 11.29
CA THR A 338 14.90 -0.49 11.45
C THR A 338 14.33 -0.92 12.80
N GLY A 339 14.95 -1.91 13.45
CA GLY A 339 14.25 -2.77 14.38
C GLY A 339 13.28 -3.70 13.66
N THR A 340 12.93 -4.78 14.35
CA THR A 340 12.03 -5.82 13.82
C THR A 340 10.80 -5.26 13.09
N ILE A 341 10.62 -5.67 11.84
CA ILE A 341 9.52 -5.28 10.95
C ILE A 341 8.35 -6.25 11.12
N SER A 342 7.39 -5.89 11.97
CA SER A 342 6.13 -6.63 12.14
C SER A 342 4.93 -5.88 11.59
N GLY A 343 3.91 -6.63 11.18
CA GLY A 343 2.57 -6.14 10.90
C GLY A 343 1.54 -6.55 11.95
N SER A 344 0.27 -6.28 11.66
CA SER A 344 -0.85 -6.46 12.59
C SER A 344 -1.48 -7.87 12.59
N THR A 345 -1.06 -8.75 11.68
CA THR A 345 -1.55 -10.15 11.60
C THR A 345 -0.52 -11.13 12.12
N ASP A 346 -0.97 -12.29 12.62
CA ASP A 346 -0.08 -13.34 13.16
C ASP A 346 0.99 -13.81 12.15
N GLU A 347 0.66 -13.83 10.86
CA GLU A 347 1.55 -14.21 9.76
C GLU A 347 2.66 -13.16 9.49
N SER A 348 2.51 -11.96 10.06
CA SER A 348 3.40 -10.81 9.84
C SER A 348 4.27 -10.49 11.06
N HIS A 349 4.33 -11.36 12.06
CA HIS A 349 5.21 -11.23 13.21
C HIS A 349 6.68 -11.39 12.80
N GLY A 350 7.48 -10.34 13.02
CA GLY A 350 8.86 -10.25 12.55
C GLY A 350 9.89 -11.03 13.36
N CYS A 351 9.48 -11.69 14.45
CA CYS A 351 10.33 -12.56 15.27
C CYS A 351 9.52 -13.68 15.95
N LEU A 352 10.21 -14.72 16.46
CA LEU A 352 9.58 -15.83 17.15
C LEU A 352 9.01 -15.44 18.51
N LEU A 353 9.59 -14.45 19.20
CA LEU A 353 9.02 -13.90 20.44
C LEU A 353 7.54 -13.50 20.24
N GLU A 354 7.23 -12.84 19.13
CA GLU A 354 5.87 -12.44 18.76
C GLU A 354 5.04 -13.64 18.32
N LEU A 355 5.54 -14.43 17.36
CA LEU A 355 4.84 -15.58 16.78
C LEU A 355 4.42 -16.61 17.84
N THR A 356 5.26 -16.83 18.85
CA THR A 356 5.04 -17.82 19.92
C THR A 356 4.50 -17.22 21.21
N LYS A 357 4.18 -15.92 21.22
CA LYS A 357 3.64 -15.20 22.38
C LYS A 357 4.50 -15.34 23.64
N GLY A 358 5.82 -15.22 23.47
CA GLY A 358 6.81 -15.41 24.54
C GLY A 358 7.00 -16.89 24.89
N GLY A 359 7.03 -17.76 23.88
CA GLY A 359 7.26 -19.18 24.01
C GLY A 359 6.11 -20.00 24.59
N GLN A 360 4.88 -19.47 24.56
CA GLN A 360 3.69 -20.16 25.05
C GLN A 360 3.05 -21.04 23.96
N ASP A 361 3.13 -20.60 22.72
CA ASP A 361 2.62 -21.31 21.56
C ASP A 361 3.77 -21.91 20.75
N SER A 362 3.49 -22.97 20.00
CA SER A 362 4.41 -23.56 19.02
C SER A 362 3.83 -23.45 17.61
N PHE A 363 4.68 -23.42 16.60
CA PHE A 363 4.28 -23.48 15.19
C PHE A 363 4.85 -24.72 14.51
N GLU A 364 4.14 -25.24 13.51
CA GLU A 364 4.60 -26.41 12.74
C GLU A 364 5.65 -26.01 11.70
N ILE A 365 6.66 -26.85 11.53
CA ILE A 365 7.74 -26.68 10.54
C ILE A 365 7.77 -27.81 9.50
N GLY A 366 6.67 -28.56 9.39
CA GLY A 366 6.54 -29.75 8.53
C GLY A 366 6.97 -31.05 9.21
N ASP A 367 6.66 -32.18 8.56
CA ASP A 367 7.01 -33.55 9.00
C ASP A 367 6.59 -33.90 10.45
N GLY A 368 5.51 -33.29 10.95
CA GLY A 368 5.01 -33.46 12.32
C GLY A 368 5.92 -32.86 13.40
N LYS A 369 6.88 -32.00 13.02
CA LYS A 369 7.75 -31.26 13.94
C LYS A 369 7.21 -29.86 14.19
N SER A 370 7.52 -29.33 15.36
CA SER A 370 7.17 -27.98 15.78
C SER A 370 8.37 -27.24 16.36
N ARG A 371 8.23 -25.92 16.47
CA ARG A 371 9.22 -25.02 17.04
C ARG A 371 8.56 -24.05 17.99
N VAL A 372 9.37 -23.59 18.94
CA VAL A 372 9.07 -22.42 19.78
C VAL A 372 10.14 -21.36 19.52
N TYR A 373 11.40 -21.74 19.71
CA TYR A 373 12.57 -20.95 19.33
C TYR A 373 13.45 -21.74 18.36
N ILE A 374 14.49 -21.09 17.85
CA ILE A 374 15.43 -21.69 16.89
C ILE A 374 16.23 -22.79 17.58
N GLU A 375 16.32 -23.97 16.95
CA GLU A 375 17.12 -25.11 17.40
C GLU A 375 18.46 -25.19 16.64
N ASP A 376 19.41 -25.97 17.18
CA ASP A 376 20.70 -26.17 16.51
C ASP A 376 20.52 -26.90 15.18
N GLY A 377 21.10 -26.34 14.11
CA GLY A 377 20.98 -26.85 12.74
C GLY A 377 19.87 -26.22 11.91
N ASP A 378 19.02 -25.36 12.50
CA ASP A 378 18.08 -24.54 11.74
C ASP A 378 18.81 -23.39 11.02
N GLU A 379 18.37 -23.06 9.81
CA GLU A 379 18.80 -21.88 9.05
C GLU A 379 17.64 -20.88 8.94
N ILE A 380 17.93 -19.59 9.14
CA ILE A 380 16.97 -18.51 8.89
C ILE A 380 17.35 -17.81 7.59
N ARG A 381 16.40 -17.77 6.65
CA ARG A 381 16.54 -17.04 5.40
C ARG A 381 15.57 -15.87 5.36
N ILE A 382 16.12 -14.67 5.28
CA ILE A 382 15.37 -13.43 5.04
C ILE A 382 15.49 -13.07 3.56
N SER A 383 14.38 -12.73 2.94
CA SER A 383 14.31 -12.24 1.56
C SER A 383 13.39 -11.03 1.46
N ALA A 384 13.64 -10.18 0.47
CA ALA A 384 12.79 -9.03 0.18
C ALA A 384 12.72 -8.77 -1.32
N LEU A 385 11.58 -8.21 -1.74
CA LEU A 385 11.33 -7.79 -3.11
C LEU A 385 10.52 -6.49 -3.10
N ALA A 386 11.10 -5.45 -3.70
CA ALA A 386 10.38 -4.22 -3.98
C ALA A 386 9.35 -4.46 -5.10
N SER A 387 8.15 -3.91 -4.98
CA SER A 387 7.20 -4.00 -6.09
C SER A 387 7.77 -3.28 -7.32
N ASN A 388 7.64 -3.90 -8.49
CA ASN A 388 7.98 -3.27 -9.76
C ASN A 388 6.88 -2.26 -10.10
N GLY A 389 6.70 -1.24 -9.24
CA GLY A 389 5.56 -0.32 -9.23
C GLY A 389 5.03 -0.13 -10.63
N ASP A 390 3.93 -0.80 -10.92
CA ASP A 390 3.35 -0.78 -12.24
C ASP A 390 2.77 0.63 -12.34
N GLN A 391 3.57 1.58 -12.82
CA GLN A 391 3.15 2.99 -12.92
C GLN A 391 1.83 3.09 -13.68
N LYS A 392 1.52 2.09 -14.52
CA LYS A 392 0.22 1.89 -15.15
C LYS A 392 -0.90 1.60 -14.14
N TYR A 393 -0.73 0.66 -13.20
CA TYR A 393 -1.68 0.41 -12.11
C TYR A 393 -1.87 1.65 -11.23
N LEU A 394 -0.80 2.30 -10.78
CA LEU A 394 -0.92 3.48 -9.90
C LEU A 394 -1.44 4.75 -10.62
N SER A 395 -1.34 4.82 -11.96
CA SER A 395 -1.89 5.92 -12.78
C SER A 395 -3.25 5.62 -13.41
N GLU A 396 -3.69 4.36 -13.40
CA GLU A 396 -5.02 3.98 -13.86
C GLU A 396 -6.08 4.63 -12.96
N SER A 397 -6.92 5.44 -13.58
CA SER A 397 -7.93 6.23 -12.91
C SER A 397 -9.17 6.32 -13.77
N ARG A 398 -10.31 5.99 -13.19
CA ARG A 398 -11.62 6.09 -13.83
C ARG A 398 -12.30 7.43 -13.61
N ILE A 399 -11.61 8.39 -13.00
CA ILE A 399 -12.15 9.73 -12.72
C ILE A 399 -12.71 10.39 -13.99
N GLN A 400 -12.03 10.26 -15.13
CA GLN A 400 -12.49 10.84 -16.38
C GLN A 400 -13.80 10.21 -16.86
N GLU A 401 -13.92 8.89 -16.81
CA GLU A 401 -15.14 8.16 -17.20
C GLU A 401 -16.32 8.56 -16.30
N ILE A 402 -16.07 8.66 -14.99
CA ILE A 402 -17.05 9.07 -13.98
C ILE A 402 -17.57 10.48 -14.25
N LEU A 403 -16.66 11.44 -14.46
CA LEU A 403 -17.02 12.84 -14.68
C LEU A 403 -17.74 13.02 -16.00
N VAL A 404 -17.27 12.39 -17.08
CA VAL A 404 -17.93 12.46 -18.39
C VAL A 404 -19.33 11.81 -18.33
N GLY A 405 -19.43 10.62 -17.72
CA GLY A 405 -20.69 9.89 -17.57
C GLY A 405 -21.72 10.63 -16.72
N SER A 406 -21.30 11.47 -15.78
CA SER A 406 -22.19 12.26 -14.93
C SER A 406 -22.53 13.64 -15.53
N LEU A 407 -21.53 14.39 -15.99
CA LEU A 407 -21.69 15.80 -16.39
C LEU A 407 -22.37 15.97 -17.75
N VAL A 408 -22.09 15.08 -18.72
CA VAL A 408 -22.64 15.20 -20.08
C VAL A 408 -24.17 15.00 -20.07
N PRO A 409 -24.72 13.91 -19.51
CA PRO A 409 -26.18 13.73 -19.43
C PRO A 409 -26.86 14.82 -18.61
N PHE A 410 -26.24 15.26 -17.49
CA PHE A 410 -26.78 16.32 -16.66
C PHE A 410 -26.88 17.66 -17.40
N THR A 411 -25.87 17.99 -18.21
CA THR A 411 -25.89 19.24 -19.00
C THR A 411 -26.99 19.20 -20.05
N ILE A 412 -27.15 18.09 -20.76
CA ILE A 412 -28.23 17.90 -21.74
C ILE A 412 -29.61 17.98 -21.06
N ALA A 413 -29.77 17.31 -19.91
CA ALA A 413 -30.99 17.36 -19.13
C ALA A 413 -31.31 18.78 -18.64
N SER A 414 -30.30 19.50 -18.13
CA SER A 414 -30.45 20.87 -17.61
C SER A 414 -30.88 21.85 -18.70
N VAL A 415 -30.28 21.78 -19.90
CA VAL A 415 -30.71 22.59 -21.06
C VAL A 415 -32.18 22.33 -21.38
N THR A 416 -32.59 21.07 -21.36
CA THR A 416 -33.98 20.67 -21.66
C THR A 416 -34.95 21.16 -20.57
N VAL A 417 -34.60 21.04 -19.30
CA VAL A 417 -35.41 21.50 -18.15
C VAL A 417 -35.53 23.03 -18.17
N VAL A 418 -34.45 23.76 -18.42
CA VAL A 418 -34.47 25.23 -18.52
C VAL A 418 -35.32 25.68 -19.69
N ALA A 419 -35.17 25.07 -20.88
CA ALA A 419 -36.00 25.35 -22.04
C ALA A 419 -37.49 25.07 -21.76
N ARG A 420 -37.78 23.99 -21.03
CA ARG A 420 -39.12 23.66 -20.57
C ARG A 420 -39.67 24.73 -19.64
N PHE A 421 -38.93 25.17 -18.62
CA PHE A 421 -39.37 26.22 -17.70
C PHE A 421 -39.61 27.54 -18.41
N PHE A 422 -38.70 27.95 -19.29
CA PHE A 422 -38.88 29.16 -20.09
C PHE A 422 -40.18 29.10 -20.90
N THR A 423 -40.43 27.97 -21.56
CA THR A 423 -41.65 27.74 -22.35
C THR A 423 -42.91 27.73 -21.48
N ARG A 424 -42.87 27.14 -20.29
CA ARG A 424 -44.02 27.02 -19.38
C ARG A 424 -44.36 28.31 -18.66
N ILE A 425 -43.35 29.08 -18.27
CA ILE A 425 -43.50 30.34 -17.53
C ILE A 425 -43.81 31.49 -18.48
N PHE A 426 -43.05 31.66 -19.57
CA PHE A 426 -43.13 32.86 -20.39
C PHE A 426 -43.97 32.68 -21.65
N LEU A 427 -43.81 31.57 -22.38
CA LEU A 427 -44.48 31.38 -23.67
C LEU A 427 -45.92 30.87 -23.54
N THR A 428 -46.11 29.78 -22.80
CA THR A 428 -47.41 29.10 -22.68
C THR A 428 -48.19 29.46 -21.42
N ARG A 429 -47.51 30.05 -20.41
CA ARG A 429 -48.08 30.45 -19.11
C ARG A 429 -48.95 29.39 -18.45
N ASN A 430 -48.55 28.13 -18.56
CA ASN A 430 -49.34 26.97 -18.13
C ASN A 430 -48.46 26.01 -17.34
N TRP A 431 -48.19 26.37 -16.08
CA TRP A 431 -47.45 25.55 -15.14
C TRP A 431 -48.32 24.40 -14.63
N GLY A 432 -47.84 23.16 -14.74
CA GLY A 432 -48.52 21.97 -14.24
C GLY A 432 -47.82 21.34 -13.05
N THR A 433 -48.49 20.36 -12.44
CA THR A 433 -47.91 19.55 -11.34
C THR A 433 -46.70 18.74 -11.79
N ASP A 434 -46.64 18.35 -13.06
CA ASP A 434 -45.47 17.70 -13.68
C ASP A 434 -44.26 18.64 -13.75
N ASP A 435 -44.48 19.94 -13.98
CA ASP A 435 -43.42 20.95 -14.00
C ASP A 435 -42.84 21.19 -12.60
N SER A 436 -43.67 21.09 -11.55
CA SER A 436 -43.18 21.13 -10.16
C SER A 436 -42.34 19.90 -9.80
N TRP A 437 -42.80 18.69 -10.16
CA TRP A 437 -42.05 17.46 -9.84
C TRP A 437 -40.73 17.35 -10.61
N ILE A 438 -40.68 17.80 -11.87
CA ILE A 438 -39.41 17.83 -12.62
C ILE A 438 -38.44 18.86 -12.05
N ALA A 439 -38.93 19.98 -11.49
CA ALA A 439 -38.09 20.95 -10.79
C ALA A 439 -37.46 20.34 -9.53
N VAL A 440 -38.25 19.61 -8.74
CA VAL A 440 -37.73 18.89 -7.56
C VAL A 440 -36.71 17.83 -7.98
N ALA A 441 -37.00 17.03 -9.01
CA ALA A 441 -36.05 16.03 -9.53
C ALA A 441 -34.72 16.68 -9.95
N TRP A 442 -34.77 17.81 -10.66
CA TRP A 442 -33.59 18.51 -11.16
C TRP A 442 -32.72 19.11 -10.03
N ILE A 443 -33.33 19.59 -8.94
CA ILE A 443 -32.61 20.06 -7.75
C ILE A 443 -31.82 18.90 -7.10
N PHE A 444 -32.48 17.76 -6.88
CA PHE A 444 -31.81 16.59 -6.28
C PHE A 444 -30.76 15.99 -7.20
N GLU A 445 -30.97 16.00 -8.52
CA GLU A 445 -29.96 15.60 -9.49
C GLU A 445 -28.74 16.54 -9.45
N THR A 446 -28.95 17.85 -9.30
CA THR A 446 -27.83 18.81 -9.14
C THR A 446 -27.01 18.50 -7.88
N ILE A 447 -27.67 18.15 -6.77
CA ILE A 447 -27.00 17.71 -5.54
C ILE A 447 -26.21 16.41 -5.79
N LEU A 448 -26.79 15.45 -6.50
CA LEU A 448 -26.14 14.19 -6.83
C LEU A 448 -24.86 14.41 -7.66
N ILE A 449 -24.92 15.27 -8.68
CA ILE A 449 -23.75 15.62 -9.50
C ILE A 449 -22.64 16.28 -8.66
N PHE A 450 -23.01 17.18 -7.74
CA PHE A 450 -22.05 17.77 -6.82
C PHE A 450 -21.37 16.72 -5.93
N LEU A 451 -22.15 15.79 -5.36
CA LEU A 451 -21.61 14.69 -4.55
C LEU A 451 -20.70 13.76 -5.37
N ASN A 452 -21.05 13.50 -6.63
CA ASN A 452 -20.24 12.71 -7.57
C ASN A 452 -18.89 13.36 -7.88
N CYS A 453 -18.86 14.67 -8.10
CA CYS A 453 -17.61 15.42 -8.23
C CYS A 453 -16.78 15.43 -6.93
N LEU A 454 -17.45 15.46 -5.78
CA LEU A 454 -16.78 15.43 -4.48
C LEU A 454 -16.18 14.04 -4.18
N LEU A 455 -16.85 12.97 -4.59
CA LEU A 455 -16.34 11.60 -4.53
C LEU A 455 -15.04 11.43 -5.32
N THR A 456 -14.98 11.90 -6.56
CA THR A 456 -13.76 11.81 -7.38
C THR A 456 -12.62 12.65 -6.80
N ARG A 457 -12.94 13.78 -6.15
CA ARG A 457 -11.96 14.59 -5.41
C ARG A 457 -11.36 13.86 -4.21
N TYR A 458 -12.16 13.06 -3.50
CA TYR A 458 -11.70 12.28 -2.35
C TYR A 458 -11.13 10.91 -2.71
N GLY A 459 -11.04 10.57 -4.00
CA GLY A 459 -10.29 9.40 -4.47
C GLY A 459 -11.14 8.27 -5.05
N ALA A 460 -12.46 8.44 -5.16
CA ALA A 460 -13.29 7.46 -5.88
C ALA A 460 -12.87 7.37 -7.36
N GLY A 461 -12.67 6.15 -7.85
CA GLY A 461 -12.13 5.89 -9.19
C GLY A 461 -10.61 5.90 -9.28
N ARG A 462 -9.90 5.99 -8.14
CA ARG A 462 -8.48 5.62 -8.01
C ARG A 462 -8.37 4.30 -7.27
N HIS A 463 -7.26 3.59 -7.46
CA HIS A 463 -6.97 2.37 -6.72
C HIS A 463 -6.95 2.59 -5.21
N GLN A 464 -7.50 1.66 -4.44
CA GLN A 464 -7.59 1.78 -2.97
C GLN A 464 -6.23 2.04 -2.31
N ASP A 465 -5.16 1.51 -2.90
CA ASP A 465 -3.80 1.66 -2.40
C ASP A 465 -3.22 3.07 -2.63
N THR A 466 -3.90 3.91 -3.41
CA THR A 466 -3.47 5.29 -3.75
C THR A 466 -4.19 6.38 -2.94
N ILE A 467 -5.16 6.00 -2.10
CA ILE A 467 -5.98 6.93 -1.32
C ILE A 467 -5.63 6.85 0.17
N THR A 468 -5.55 7.99 0.84
CA THR A 468 -5.29 8.02 2.29
C THR A 468 -6.50 7.52 3.08
N GLU A 469 -6.31 7.04 4.30
CA GLU A 469 -7.42 6.60 5.17
C GLU A 469 -8.44 7.74 5.42
N GLU A 470 -7.98 9.00 5.51
CA GLU A 470 -8.87 10.16 5.63
C GLU A 470 -9.69 10.37 4.34
N GLN A 471 -9.04 10.24 3.18
CA GLN A 471 -9.70 10.30 1.87
C GLN A 471 -10.69 9.16 1.68
N TYR A 472 -10.35 7.96 2.14
CA TYR A 472 -11.22 6.80 2.10
C TYR A 472 -12.45 7.00 3.01
N GLN A 473 -12.28 7.46 4.24
CA GLN A 473 -13.40 7.77 5.13
C GLN A 473 -14.31 8.88 4.57
N LYS A 474 -13.74 9.94 3.97
CA LYS A 474 -14.51 10.96 3.26
C LYS A 474 -15.23 10.37 2.04
N THR A 475 -14.60 9.47 1.31
CA THR A 475 -15.22 8.75 0.19
C THR A 475 -16.41 7.90 0.66
N LEU A 476 -16.27 7.18 1.77
CA LEU A 476 -17.37 6.41 2.36
C LEU A 476 -18.52 7.30 2.85
N LEU A 477 -18.20 8.45 3.47
CA LEU A 477 -19.18 9.42 3.94
C LEU A 477 -19.97 10.05 2.78
N VAL A 478 -19.28 10.56 1.76
CA VAL A 478 -19.94 11.14 0.58
C VAL A 478 -20.71 10.05 -0.16
N GLY A 479 -20.14 8.85 -0.29
CA GLY A 479 -20.78 7.68 -0.91
C GLY A 479 -22.03 7.22 -0.15
N PHE A 480 -22.08 7.40 1.17
CA PHE A 480 -23.32 7.20 1.94
C PHE A 480 -24.42 8.16 1.50
N PHE A 481 -24.12 9.46 1.36
CA PHE A 481 -25.11 10.43 0.88
C PHE A 481 -25.51 10.21 -0.58
N THR A 482 -24.56 9.89 -1.47
CA THR A 482 -24.86 9.55 -2.87
C THR A 482 -25.86 8.38 -2.96
N ARG A 483 -25.68 7.33 -2.14
CA ARG A 483 -26.60 6.17 -2.05
C ARG A 483 -28.01 6.53 -1.56
N LEU A 484 -28.18 7.65 -0.86
CA LEU A 484 -29.49 8.15 -0.43
C LEU A 484 -30.14 9.03 -1.51
N ILE A 485 -29.38 9.94 -2.12
CA ILE A 485 -29.93 10.86 -3.11
C ILE A 485 -30.28 10.14 -4.41
N TYR A 486 -29.49 9.15 -4.82
CA TYR A 486 -29.69 8.42 -6.08
C TYR A 486 -31.10 7.79 -6.24
N PRO A 487 -31.57 6.88 -5.34
CA PRO A 487 -32.90 6.29 -5.46
C PRO A 487 -34.02 7.34 -5.33
N LEU A 488 -33.79 8.42 -4.58
CA LEU A 488 -34.74 9.51 -4.44
C LEU A 488 -34.96 10.24 -5.77
N VAL A 489 -33.89 10.55 -6.51
CA VAL A 489 -34.00 11.17 -7.85
C VAL A 489 -34.77 10.26 -8.80
N LEU A 490 -34.46 8.96 -8.80
CA LEU A 490 -35.17 7.99 -9.66
C LEU A 490 -36.68 7.94 -9.35
N GLY A 491 -37.04 7.90 -8.07
CA GLY A 491 -38.43 7.88 -7.62
C GLY A 491 -39.18 9.16 -8.01
N ILE A 492 -38.59 10.32 -7.75
CA ILE A 492 -39.20 11.63 -8.07
C ILE A 492 -39.34 11.81 -9.58
N THR A 493 -38.37 11.38 -10.37
CA THR A 493 -38.44 11.44 -11.85
C THR A 493 -39.59 10.60 -12.39
N LYS A 494 -39.79 9.39 -11.84
CA LYS A 494 -40.93 8.53 -12.19
C LYS A 494 -42.27 9.16 -11.79
N ILE A 495 -42.33 9.81 -10.62
CA ILE A 495 -43.51 10.57 -10.17
C ILE A 495 -43.80 11.76 -11.11
N ALA A 496 -42.77 12.46 -11.59
CA ALA A 496 -42.91 13.55 -12.56
C ALA A 496 -43.48 13.05 -13.90
N ILE A 497 -42.99 11.91 -14.38
CA ILE A 497 -43.51 11.23 -15.59
C ILE A 497 -44.99 10.85 -15.41
N CYS A 498 -45.36 10.27 -14.26
CA CYS A 498 -46.76 9.95 -13.96
C CYS A 498 -47.65 11.20 -13.89
N ALA A 499 -47.17 12.30 -13.31
CA ALA A 499 -47.88 13.56 -13.27
C ALA A 499 -48.13 14.11 -14.68
N LEU A 500 -47.16 13.98 -15.60
CA LEU A 500 -47.32 14.33 -17.01
C LEU A 500 -48.42 13.49 -17.67
N PHE A 501 -48.50 12.19 -17.37
CA PHE A 501 -49.56 11.33 -17.92
C PHE A 501 -50.95 11.67 -17.39
N LEU A 502 -51.06 12.01 -16.11
CA LEU A 502 -52.33 12.50 -15.55
C LEU A 502 -52.78 13.80 -16.22
N ARG A 503 -51.83 14.62 -16.67
CA ARG A 503 -52.10 15.87 -17.40
C ARG A 503 -52.52 15.63 -18.84
N ILE A 504 -51.89 14.69 -19.55
CA ILE A 504 -52.18 14.36 -20.96
C ILE A 504 -53.50 13.56 -21.09
N PHE A 505 -53.68 12.51 -20.30
CA PHE A 505 -54.78 11.55 -20.45
C PHE A 505 -55.97 11.86 -19.52
N ARG A 506 -56.52 13.08 -19.59
CA ARG A 506 -57.61 13.53 -18.71
C ARG A 506 -58.91 12.72 -18.82
N SER A 507 -59.16 12.08 -19.96
CA SER A 507 -60.44 11.44 -20.30
C SER A 507 -60.63 10.01 -19.74
N HIS A 508 -59.55 9.26 -19.49
CA HIS A 508 -59.64 7.84 -19.11
C HIS A 508 -59.57 7.61 -17.58
N LYS A 509 -60.74 7.52 -16.93
CA LYS A 509 -60.83 7.33 -15.46
C LYS A 509 -60.05 6.11 -14.94
N ARG A 510 -60.16 4.94 -15.60
CA ARG A 510 -59.42 3.71 -15.21
C ARG A 510 -57.89 3.89 -15.31
N GLY A 511 -57.42 4.51 -16.39
CA GLY A 511 -56.00 4.82 -16.58
C GLY A 511 -55.46 5.76 -15.51
N ARG A 512 -56.25 6.75 -15.07
CA ARG A 512 -55.84 7.67 -14.00
C ARG A 512 -55.68 6.97 -12.65
N TYR A 513 -56.60 6.09 -12.26
CA TYR A 513 -56.45 5.30 -11.03
C TYR A 513 -55.24 4.36 -11.10
N ALA A 514 -54.96 3.76 -12.25
CA ALA A 514 -53.75 2.97 -12.45
C ALA A 514 -52.48 3.81 -12.26
N VAL A 515 -52.44 5.03 -12.80
CA VAL A 515 -51.29 5.95 -12.61
C VAL A 515 -51.16 6.40 -11.16
N TYR A 516 -52.25 6.74 -10.46
CA TYR A 516 -52.18 7.06 -9.02
C TYR A 516 -51.71 5.86 -8.18
N GLY A 517 -52.19 4.65 -8.49
CA GLY A 517 -51.73 3.43 -7.83
C GLY A 517 -50.23 3.19 -8.06
N PHE A 518 -49.75 3.42 -9.28
CA PHE A 518 -48.33 3.32 -9.60
C PHE A 518 -47.49 4.41 -8.91
N MET A 519 -47.97 5.65 -8.83
CA MET A 519 -47.31 6.71 -8.06
C MET A 519 -47.20 6.35 -6.57
N ALA A 520 -48.27 5.78 -5.99
CA ALA A 520 -48.25 5.32 -4.61
C ALA A 520 -47.25 4.18 -4.40
N PHE A 521 -47.18 3.23 -5.34
CA PHE A 521 -46.20 2.15 -5.33
C PHE A 521 -44.75 2.67 -5.43
N VAL A 522 -44.45 3.55 -6.39
CA VAL A 522 -43.12 4.14 -6.54
C VAL A 522 -42.73 4.93 -5.29
N GLY A 523 -43.65 5.70 -4.72
CA GLY A 523 -43.44 6.44 -3.48
C GLY A 523 -43.11 5.52 -2.30
N SER A 524 -43.94 4.51 -2.04
CA SER A 524 -43.74 3.59 -0.92
C SER A 524 -42.44 2.77 -1.06
N TYR A 525 -42.14 2.30 -2.26
CA TYR A 525 -40.89 1.61 -2.58
C TYR A 525 -39.67 2.50 -2.34
N THR A 526 -39.68 3.74 -2.87
CA THR A 526 -38.56 4.68 -2.72
C THR A 526 -38.34 4.99 -1.24
N THR A 527 -39.41 5.23 -0.48
CA THR A 527 -39.32 5.42 0.97
C THR A 527 -38.73 4.20 1.67
N SER A 528 -39.18 2.98 1.35
CA SER A 528 -38.64 1.75 1.94
C SER A 528 -37.13 1.58 1.71
N VAL A 529 -36.66 1.84 0.47
CA VAL A 529 -35.23 1.81 0.13
C VAL A 529 -34.45 2.84 0.94
N MET A 530 -34.98 4.07 1.07
CA MET A 530 -34.34 5.13 1.86
C MET A 530 -34.16 4.71 3.33
N PHE A 531 -35.20 4.16 3.96
CA PHE A 531 -35.11 3.68 5.34
C PHE A 531 -34.08 2.55 5.47
N THR A 532 -34.07 1.61 4.54
CA THR A 532 -33.10 0.50 4.55
C THR A 532 -31.66 1.00 4.40
N SER A 533 -31.43 1.99 3.53
CA SER A 533 -30.10 2.58 3.32
C SER A 533 -29.64 3.45 4.50
N ILE A 534 -30.54 4.20 5.15
CA ILE A 534 -30.21 5.02 6.34
C ILE A 534 -29.85 4.12 7.52
N PHE A 535 -30.65 3.08 7.77
CA PHE A 535 -30.51 2.19 8.93
C PHE A 535 -29.72 0.91 8.62
N GLN A 536 -28.91 0.92 7.56
CA GLN A 536 -28.15 -0.25 7.11
C GLN A 536 -27.10 -0.73 8.15
N CYS A 537 -26.64 0.17 9.02
CA CYS A 537 -25.63 -0.08 10.04
C CYS A 537 -26.11 0.31 11.44
N ARG A 538 -25.61 -0.40 12.46
CA ARG A 538 -25.81 -0.10 13.88
C ARG A 538 -24.46 0.03 14.58
N PRO A 539 -24.04 1.22 15.04
CA PRO A 539 -24.67 2.54 14.82
C PRO A 539 -24.57 3.01 13.35
N ILE A 540 -25.40 3.98 12.95
CA ILE A 540 -25.44 4.51 11.57
C ILE A 540 -24.06 5.02 11.12
N SER A 541 -23.29 5.61 12.05
CA SER A 541 -21.94 6.13 11.79
C SER A 541 -20.94 5.08 11.31
N LYS A 542 -21.19 3.79 11.57
CA LYS A 542 -20.37 2.69 11.05
C LYS A 542 -20.37 2.63 9.52
N ALA A 543 -21.38 3.20 8.85
CA ALA A 543 -21.43 3.26 7.40
C ALA A 543 -20.28 4.08 6.77
N TRP A 544 -19.62 4.95 7.54
CA TRP A 544 -18.47 5.75 7.07
C TRP A 544 -17.27 5.78 8.02
N GLN A 545 -17.41 5.33 9.28
CA GLN A 545 -16.31 5.23 10.24
C GLN A 545 -15.77 3.80 10.30
N VAL A 546 -14.70 3.53 9.55
CA VAL A 546 -14.07 2.20 9.42
C VAL A 546 -13.72 1.61 10.80
N LYS A 547 -13.16 2.43 11.70
CA LYS A 547 -12.69 2.02 13.03
C LYS A 547 -13.76 1.90 14.13
N SER A 548 -15.04 2.19 13.84
CA SER A 548 -16.09 2.10 14.86
C SER A 548 -16.56 0.65 15.09
N LEU A 549 -16.95 0.30 16.31
CA LEU A 549 -17.58 -1.00 16.61
C LEU A 549 -19.04 -0.98 16.15
N GLY A 550 -19.47 -2.01 15.41
CA GLY A 550 -20.85 -2.10 14.91
C GLY A 550 -21.05 -3.17 13.86
N GLN A 551 -22.30 -3.46 13.54
CA GLN A 551 -22.69 -4.41 12.49
C GLN A 551 -23.44 -3.68 11.37
N CYS A 552 -23.13 -4.04 10.13
CA CYS A 552 -23.82 -3.55 8.94
C CYS A 552 -24.48 -4.73 8.21
N SER A 553 -25.68 -4.50 7.69
CA SER A 553 -26.35 -5.41 6.77
C SER A 553 -25.62 -5.45 5.42
N ASN A 554 -25.81 -6.55 4.66
CA ASN A 554 -25.20 -6.70 3.34
C ASN A 554 -25.80 -5.68 2.36
N TYR A 555 -25.06 -4.60 2.11
CA TYR A 555 -25.51 -3.49 1.28
C TYR A 555 -25.64 -3.87 -0.21
N LEU A 556 -24.93 -4.91 -0.68
CA LEU A 556 -25.06 -5.38 -2.06
C LEU A 556 -26.50 -5.83 -2.30
N ILE A 557 -27.10 -6.58 -1.37
CA ILE A 557 -28.49 -7.04 -1.50
C ILE A 557 -29.43 -5.85 -1.70
N THR A 558 -29.24 -4.76 -0.95
CA THR A 558 -30.02 -3.52 -1.10
C THR A 558 -29.86 -2.92 -2.49
N LEU A 559 -28.65 -2.90 -3.04
CA LEU A 559 -28.36 -2.37 -4.38
C LEU A 559 -29.00 -3.21 -5.48
N TRP A 560 -28.94 -4.54 -5.36
CA TRP A 560 -29.58 -5.49 -6.26
C TRP A 560 -31.09 -5.31 -6.31
N VAL A 561 -31.74 -5.31 -5.15
CA VAL A 561 -33.19 -5.11 -5.04
C VAL A 561 -33.59 -3.76 -5.63
N THR A 562 -32.83 -2.71 -5.31
CA THR A 562 -33.10 -1.36 -5.81
C THR A 562 -32.99 -1.27 -7.33
N ALA A 563 -31.98 -1.91 -7.93
CA ALA A 563 -31.79 -1.93 -9.37
C ALA A 563 -32.91 -2.69 -10.08
N ILE A 564 -33.25 -3.90 -9.61
CA ILE A 564 -34.30 -4.74 -10.20
C ILE A 564 -35.66 -4.04 -10.14
N CYS A 565 -36.04 -3.49 -8.97
CA CYS A 565 -37.30 -2.78 -8.82
C CYS A 565 -37.39 -1.53 -9.72
N ASN A 566 -36.29 -0.79 -9.89
CA ASN A 566 -36.27 0.35 -10.80
C ASN A 566 -36.46 -0.07 -12.26
N ILE A 567 -35.79 -1.13 -12.72
CA ILE A 567 -35.96 -1.69 -14.07
C ILE A 567 -37.42 -2.10 -14.29
N LEU A 568 -38.02 -2.82 -13.34
CA LEU A 568 -39.41 -3.25 -13.43
C LEU A 568 -40.37 -2.05 -13.52
N CYS A 569 -40.15 -1.01 -12.72
CA CYS A 569 -40.91 0.23 -12.79
C CYS A 569 -40.83 0.90 -14.17
N ASP A 570 -39.65 0.95 -14.77
CA ASP A 570 -39.45 1.56 -16.09
C ASP A 570 -40.12 0.74 -17.21
N VAL A 571 -40.09 -0.59 -17.11
CA VAL A 571 -40.83 -1.51 -17.99
C VAL A 571 -42.34 -1.30 -17.86
N VAL A 572 -42.87 -1.23 -16.63
CA VAL A 572 -44.30 -1.00 -16.38
C VAL A 572 -44.75 0.34 -16.96
N LEU A 573 -43.94 1.40 -16.81
CA LEU A 573 -44.20 2.69 -17.44
C LEU A 573 -44.28 2.57 -18.96
N LEU A 574 -43.32 1.92 -19.62
CA LEU A 574 -43.33 1.74 -21.08
C LEU A 574 -44.56 0.95 -21.56
N LEU A 575 -44.87 -0.17 -20.89
CA LEU A 575 -46.04 -1.00 -21.20
C LEU A 575 -47.35 -0.23 -21.01
N PHE A 576 -47.37 0.73 -20.09
CA PHE A 576 -48.51 1.61 -19.91
C PHE A 576 -48.61 2.68 -21.01
N ILE A 577 -47.48 3.30 -21.38
CA ILE A 577 -47.45 4.46 -22.28
C ILE A 577 -47.72 4.08 -23.75
N ILE A 578 -47.05 3.04 -24.25
CA ILE A 578 -47.04 2.71 -25.68
C ILE A 578 -48.47 2.41 -26.21
N PRO A 579 -49.28 1.55 -25.57
CA PRO A 579 -50.64 1.26 -26.04
C PRO A 579 -51.54 2.49 -26.04
N HIS A 580 -51.40 3.36 -25.03
CA HIS A 580 -52.18 4.59 -24.94
C HIS A 580 -51.81 5.59 -26.05
N ILE A 581 -50.53 5.71 -26.41
CA ILE A 581 -50.10 6.53 -27.55
C ILE A 581 -50.61 5.96 -28.88
N MET A 582 -50.55 4.64 -29.05
CA MET A 582 -51.05 4.00 -30.27
C MET A 582 -52.54 4.27 -30.49
N SER A 583 -53.32 4.38 -29.40
CA SER A 583 -54.75 4.69 -29.42
C SER A 583 -55.10 6.15 -29.76
N LEU A 584 -54.12 7.08 -29.73
CA LEU A 584 -54.35 8.50 -30.06
C LEU A 584 -54.59 8.69 -31.57
N LYS A 585 -55.62 9.47 -31.91
CA LYS A 585 -55.95 9.87 -33.29
C LYS A 585 -55.19 11.13 -33.70
N ILE A 586 -53.88 11.00 -33.92
CA ILE A 586 -52.99 12.09 -34.36
C ILE A 586 -52.32 11.73 -35.70
N ASP A 587 -51.75 12.74 -36.37
CA ASP A 587 -51.02 12.58 -37.63
C ASP A 587 -49.89 11.54 -37.51
N ARG A 588 -49.63 10.81 -38.60
CA ARG A 588 -48.65 9.70 -38.60
C ARG A 588 -47.23 10.19 -38.28
N GLY A 589 -46.84 11.39 -38.72
CA GLY A 589 -45.53 11.98 -38.41
C GLY A 589 -45.40 12.35 -36.93
N GLN A 590 -46.44 12.96 -36.36
CA GLN A 590 -46.48 13.31 -34.93
C GLN A 590 -46.52 12.06 -34.03
N LYS A 591 -47.23 11.01 -34.47
CA LYS A 591 -47.26 9.71 -33.77
C LYS A 591 -45.89 9.05 -33.77
N ALA A 592 -45.18 9.05 -34.90
CA ALA A 592 -43.84 8.51 -35.02
C ALA A 592 -42.85 9.27 -34.12
N ALA A 593 -42.91 10.61 -34.11
CA ALA A 593 -42.07 11.43 -33.23
C ALA A 593 -42.33 11.15 -31.74
N LEU A 594 -43.59 11.00 -31.34
CA LEU A 594 -43.95 10.71 -29.95
C LEU A 594 -43.50 9.30 -29.51
N LEU A 595 -43.63 8.30 -30.38
CA LEU A 595 -43.12 6.95 -30.14
C LEU A 595 -41.58 6.93 -30.08
N ALA A 596 -40.91 7.69 -30.93
CA ALA A 596 -39.45 7.82 -30.90
C ALA A 596 -38.96 8.42 -29.56
N ILE A 597 -39.62 9.47 -29.05
CA ILE A 597 -39.30 10.06 -27.75
C ILE A 597 -39.50 9.04 -26.62
N VAL A 598 -40.60 8.28 -26.65
CA VAL A 598 -40.86 7.24 -25.63
C VAL A 598 -39.87 6.08 -25.73
N SER A 599 -39.41 5.73 -26.94
CA SER A 599 -38.38 4.69 -27.09
C SER A 599 -37.03 5.07 -26.45
N LEU A 600 -36.75 6.35 -26.21
CA LEU A 600 -35.56 6.76 -25.45
C LEU A 600 -35.58 6.22 -24.01
N ALA A 601 -36.75 5.93 -23.43
CA ALA A 601 -36.84 5.31 -22.11
C ALA A 601 -36.36 3.84 -22.10
N SER A 602 -36.29 3.18 -23.27
CA SER A 602 -35.64 1.86 -23.37
C SER A 602 -34.13 1.91 -23.13
N LEU A 603 -33.47 3.03 -23.45
CA LEU A 603 -32.04 3.24 -23.19
C LEU A 603 -31.76 3.26 -21.68
N VAL A 604 -32.67 3.82 -20.88
CA VAL A 604 -32.56 3.84 -19.40
C VAL A 604 -32.61 2.42 -18.84
N ILE A 605 -33.45 1.56 -19.40
CA ILE A 605 -33.54 0.14 -19.01
C ILE A 605 -32.24 -0.59 -19.35
N VAL A 606 -31.72 -0.40 -20.57
CA VAL A 606 -30.45 -1.01 -20.98
C VAL A 606 -29.30 -0.55 -20.09
N ALA A 607 -29.20 0.76 -19.81
CA ALA A 607 -28.18 1.31 -18.91
C ALA A 607 -28.29 0.73 -17.50
N ALA A 608 -29.51 0.56 -16.97
CA ALA A 608 -29.75 -0.04 -15.66
C ALA A 608 -29.37 -1.54 -15.61
N ILE A 609 -29.59 -2.29 -16.70
CA ILE A 609 -29.16 -3.70 -16.82
C ILE A 609 -27.65 -3.81 -16.88
N VAL A 610 -26.99 -2.99 -17.71
CA VAL A 610 -25.52 -2.92 -17.79
C VAL A 610 -24.93 -2.58 -16.43
N ARG A 611 -25.53 -1.63 -15.71
CA ARG A 611 -25.14 -1.30 -14.34
C ARG A 611 -25.26 -2.52 -13.42
N LEU A 612 -26.40 -3.20 -13.41
CA LEU A 612 -26.60 -4.40 -12.58
C LEU A 612 -25.56 -5.49 -12.85
N ALA A 613 -25.17 -5.69 -14.11
CA ALA A 613 -24.13 -6.65 -14.51
C ALA A 613 -22.69 -6.23 -14.17
N ARG A 614 -22.45 -4.96 -13.81
CA ARG A 614 -21.17 -4.49 -13.26
C ARG A 614 -21.13 -4.68 -11.74
N VAL A 615 -22.26 -4.49 -11.06
CA VAL A 615 -22.39 -4.70 -9.61
C VAL A 615 -22.10 -6.15 -9.20
N THR A 616 -22.43 -7.12 -10.06
CA THR A 616 -22.02 -8.52 -9.89
C THR A 616 -20.51 -8.71 -9.86
N GLN A 617 -19.78 -8.02 -10.74
CA GLN A 617 -18.32 -8.12 -10.87
C GLN A 617 -17.60 -7.45 -9.68
N PHE A 618 -18.18 -6.39 -9.13
CA PHE A 618 -17.70 -5.73 -7.90
C PHE A 618 -17.60 -6.68 -6.70
N ASN A 619 -18.47 -7.69 -6.59
CA ASN A 619 -18.45 -8.67 -5.49
C ASN A 619 -17.20 -9.58 -5.51
N THR A 620 -16.44 -9.58 -6.62
CA THR A 620 -15.25 -10.43 -6.81
C THR A 620 -13.93 -9.66 -6.88
N SER A 621 -13.95 -8.31 -6.88
CA SER A 621 -12.75 -7.48 -6.98
C SER A 621 -12.18 -7.12 -5.61
N SER A 622 -10.86 -7.25 -5.45
CA SER A 622 -10.11 -6.84 -4.24
C SER A 622 -9.97 -5.32 -4.09
N ASP A 623 -10.16 -4.55 -5.17
CA ASP A 623 -10.05 -3.09 -5.19
C ASP A 623 -11.43 -2.42 -5.26
N GLN A 624 -12.04 -2.25 -4.09
CA GLN A 624 -13.38 -1.69 -3.99
C GLN A 624 -13.41 -0.17 -4.24
N ALA A 625 -12.30 0.55 -4.04
CA ALA A 625 -12.26 2.01 -4.22
C ALA A 625 -12.18 2.42 -5.71
N CYS A 626 -11.48 1.65 -6.54
CA CYS A 626 -11.42 1.88 -7.99
C CYS A 626 -12.76 1.56 -8.66
N GLU A 627 -13.47 0.53 -8.18
CA GLU A 627 -14.74 0.04 -8.73
C GLU A 627 -16.00 0.64 -8.06
N LEU A 628 -15.85 1.48 -7.02
CA LEU A 628 -16.93 2.01 -6.18
C LEU A 628 -17.99 2.83 -6.95
N PHE A 629 -17.72 3.23 -8.19
CA PHE A 629 -18.45 4.28 -8.90
C PHE A 629 -19.34 3.80 -10.07
N TRP A 630 -20.01 2.66 -9.94
CA TRP A 630 -21.12 2.34 -10.86
C TRP A 630 -22.48 2.43 -10.17
N PHE A 631 -22.66 3.41 -9.27
CA PHE A 631 -23.92 3.71 -8.59
C PHE A 631 -24.34 5.17 -8.67
#